data_AF-A0A3M2MCR0-F1
#
_entry.id   AF-A0A3M2MCR0-F1
#
_cell.length_a   1.000
_cell.length_b   1.000
_cell.length_c   1.000
_cell.angle_alpha   90.00
_cell.angle_beta   90.00
_cell.angle_gamma   90.00
#
_symmetry.space_group_name_H-M   'P 1'
#
loop_
_entity.id
_entity.type
_entity.pdbx_description
1 polymer ?
#
loop_
_entity_poly.entity_id
_entity_poly.type
_entity_poly.pdbx_seq_one_letter_code
_entity_poly.pdbx_strand_id
1 'polypeptide(L)' 'MNATETNLERLIEHAQAELHWRRRRDDEKANIADHSKDFSKVLENADKLDHYAGLVHDEHDNEFKDGWRTTST' A
#
# COMPACT_ATOMS: atom_id res chain seq x y z
N MET A 1 -12.21 10.55 13.11
CA MET A 1 -12.02 9.62 11.99
C MET A 1 -12.65 8.31 12.34
N ASN A 2 -13.44 7.76 11.43
CA ASN A 2 -13.87 6.36 11.51
C ASN A 2 -12.69 5.44 11.10
N ALA A 3 -12.83 4.13 11.32
CA ALA A 3 -11.77 3.17 11.02
C ALA A 3 -11.39 3.19 9.53
N THR A 4 -12.37 3.33 8.65
CA THR A 4 -12.19 3.35 7.20
C THR A 4 -11.40 4.53 6.68
N GLU A 5 -11.71 5.75 7.13
CA GLU A 5 -10.89 6.93 6.82
C GLU A 5 -9.43 6.73 7.26
N THR A 6 -9.23 6.15 8.45
CA THR A 6 -7.88 5.88 8.98
C THR A 6 -7.14 4.86 8.12
N ASN A 7 -7.80 3.77 7.75
CA ASN A 7 -7.19 2.71 6.94
C ASN A 7 -6.92 3.18 5.50
N LEU A 8 -7.78 4.01 4.92
CA LEU A 8 -7.56 4.66 3.63
C LEU A 8 -6.36 5.62 3.66
N GLU A 9 -6.23 6.44 4.71
CA GLU A 9 -5.07 7.32 4.86
C GLU A 9 -3.76 6.52 4.96
N ARG A 10 -3.76 5.43 5.74
CA ARG A 10 -2.60 4.53 5.87
C ARG A 10 -2.25 3.80 4.57
N LEU A 11 -3.26 3.35 3.84
CA LEU A 11 -3.08 2.78 2.49
C LEU A 11 -2.39 3.78 1.56
N ILE A 12 -2.87 5.03 1.53
CA ILE A 12 -2.28 6.10 0.72
C ILE A 12 -0.84 6.39 1.14
N GLU A 13 -0.58 6.50 2.44
CA GLU A 13 0.75 6.71 3.01
C GLU A 13 1.74 5.64 2.52
N HIS A 14 1.37 4.37 2.65
CA HIS A 14 2.24 3.26 2.26
C HIS A 14 2.41 3.12 0.75
N ALA A 15 1.37 3.38 -0.04
CA ALA A 15 1.47 3.42 -1.50
C ALA A 15 2.44 4.52 -1.98
N GLN A 16 2.33 5.72 -1.40
CA GLN A 16 3.22 6.84 -1.73
C GLN A 16 4.66 6.56 -1.31
N ALA A 17 4.86 6.00 -0.11
CA ALA A 17 6.17 5.62 0.39
C ALA A 17 6.81 4.53 -0.49
N GLU A 18 6.07 3.47 -0.83
CA GLU A 18 6.56 2.42 -1.73
C GLU A 18 6.99 2.99 -3.09
N LEU A 19 6.16 3.84 -3.68
CA LEU A 19 6.47 4.50 -4.94
C LEU A 19 7.74 5.38 -4.84
N HIS A 20 7.90 6.10 -3.74
CA HIS A 20 9.11 6.88 -3.48
C HIS A 20 10.36 5.99 -3.43
N TRP A 21 10.35 4.91 -2.68
CA TRP A 21 11.50 4.00 -2.56
C TRP A 21 11.80 3.26 -3.86
N ARG A 22 10.78 2.89 -4.64
CA ARG A 22 10.97 2.31 -5.99
C ARG A 22 11.66 3.30 -6.91
N ARG A 23 11.17 4.54 -6.98
CA ARG A 23 11.80 5.61 -7.80
C ARG A 23 13.22 5.88 -7.38
N ARG A 24 13.48 6.00 -6.08
CA ARG A 24 14.82 6.24 -5.54
C ARG A 24 15.81 5.13 -5.93
N ARG A 25 15.36 3.88 -5.81
CA ARG A 25 16.14 2.70 -6.22
C ARG A 25 16.42 2.69 -7.73
N ASP A 26 15.50 3.19 -8.54
CA ASP A 26 15.64 3.20 -10.00
C ASP A 26 16.46 4.42 -10.50
N ASP A 27 16.42 5.55 -9.79
CA ASP A 27 17.13 6.79 -10.11
C ASP A 27 18.60 6.79 -9.63
N GLU A 28 18.93 6.07 -8.56
CA GLU A 28 20.28 6.08 -7.99
C GLU A 28 21.14 4.93 -8.54
N LYS A 29 22.36 5.28 -8.97
CA LYS A 29 23.55 4.40 -8.88
C LYS A 29 23.88 4.17 -7.40
N ALA A 30 22.90 3.71 -6.62
CA ALA A 30 23.03 3.51 -5.19
C ALA A 30 24.15 2.51 -4.98
N ASN A 31 25.07 2.82 -4.07
CA ASN A 31 26.07 1.85 -3.68
C ASN A 31 25.33 0.59 -3.18
N ILE A 32 25.89 -0.61 -3.37
CA ILE A 32 25.18 -1.90 -3.14
C ILE A 32 24.49 -1.96 -1.76
N ALA A 33 25.07 -1.29 -0.76
CA ALA A 33 24.51 -1.15 0.58
C ALA A 33 23.18 -0.37 0.63
N ASP A 34 23.05 0.74 -0.11
CA ASP A 34 21.82 1.55 -0.15
C ASP A 34 20.72 0.85 -0.96
N HIS A 35 21.09 0.11 -2.01
CA HIS A 35 20.14 -0.72 -2.77
C HIS A 35 19.42 -1.75 -1.88
N SER A 36 20.15 -2.40 -0.97
CA SER A 36 19.58 -3.43 -0.08
C SER A 36 18.64 -2.82 0.96
N LYS A 37 18.99 -1.63 1.46
CA LYS A 37 18.17 -0.86 2.39
C LYS A 37 16.88 -0.38 1.73
N ASP A 38 16.97 0.14 0.52
CA ASP A 38 15.82 0.65 -0.24
C ASP A 38 14.89 -0.49 -0.63
N PHE A 39 15.43 -1.63 -1.02
CA PHE A 39 14.64 -2.82 -1.27
C PHE A 39 13.89 -3.28 -0.03
N SER A 40 14.55 -3.29 1.13
CA SER A 40 13.89 -3.61 2.41
C SER A 40 12.75 -2.64 2.73
N LYS A 41 12.90 -1.35 2.39
CA LYS A 41 11.83 -0.36 2.56
C LYS A 41 10.68 -0.51 1.57
N VAL A 42 10.95 -0.93 0.34
CA VAL A 42 9.90 -1.32 -0.61
C VAL A 42 9.10 -2.48 -0.07
N LEU A 43 9.76 -3.54 0.41
CA LEU A 43 9.07 -4.72 0.97
C LEU A 43 8.22 -4.36 2.19
N GLU A 44 8.74 -3.54 3.10
CA GLU A 44 8.01 -3.10 4.28
C GLU A 44 6.74 -2.30 3.92
N ASN A 45 6.83 -1.40 2.94
CA ASN A 45 5.67 -0.61 2.54
C ASN A 45 4.68 -1.40 1.70
N ALA A 46 5.12 -2.35 0.88
CA ALA A 46 4.24 -3.25 0.14
C ALA A 46 3.42 -4.14 1.09
N ASP A 47 4.06 -4.73 2.12
CA ASP A 47 3.37 -5.54 3.13
C ASP A 47 2.30 -4.73 3.87
N LYS A 48 2.63 -3.50 4.30
CA LYS A 48 1.68 -2.61 4.97
C LYS A 48 0.57 -2.14 4.03
N LEU A 49 0.89 -1.84 2.78
CA LEU A 49 -0.09 -1.47 1.75
C LEU A 49 -1.12 -2.59 1.58
N ASP A 50 -0.67 -3.82 1.38
CA ASP A 50 -1.53 -4.99 1.21
C ASP A 50 -2.38 -5.26 2.48
N HIS A 51 -1.79 -5.08 3.67
CA HIS A 51 -2.53 -5.18 4.92
C HIS A 51 -3.70 -4.19 5.01
N TYR A 52 -3.44 -2.89 4.77
CA TYR A 52 -4.50 -1.88 4.82
C TYR A 52 -5.50 -2.02 3.67
N ALA A 53 -5.07 -2.50 2.50
CA ALA A 53 -5.97 -2.81 1.40
C ALA A 53 -6.97 -3.91 1.79
N GLY A 54 -6.51 -4.94 2.50
CA GLY A 54 -7.38 -5.98 3.05
C GLY A 54 -8.38 -5.44 4.07
N LEU A 55 -7.95 -4.58 4.99
CA LEU A 55 -8.86 -3.96 5.97
C LEU A 55 -9.94 -3.10 5.30
N VAL A 56 -9.56 -2.24 4.36
CA VAL A 56 -10.51 -1.41 3.59
C VAL A 56 -11.46 -2.29 2.78
N HIS A 57 -10.95 -3.37 2.20
CA HIS A 57 -11.77 -4.33 1.47
C HIS A 57 -12.83 -4.99 2.37
N ASP A 58 -12.44 -5.44 3.57
CA ASP A 58 -13.37 -6.05 4.53
C ASP A 58 -14.39 -5.03 5.06
N GLU A 59 -13.99 -3.78 5.24
CA GLU A 59 -14.90 -2.69 5.60
C GLU A 59 -15.92 -2.40 4.50
N HIS A 60 -15.50 -2.36 3.24
CA HIS A 60 -16.42 -2.24 2.10
C HIS A 60 -17.40 -3.40 2.02
N ASP A 61 -16.96 -4.64 2.25
CA ASP A 61 -17.84 -5.80 2.30
C ASP A 61 -18.87 -5.69 3.43
N ASN A 62 -18.47 -5.17 4.59
CA ASN A 62 -19.37 -4.97 5.73
C ASN A 62 -20.37 -3.83 5.50
N GLU A 63 -19.93 -2.72 4.91
CA GLU A 63 -20.76 -1.52 4.71
C GLU A 63 -21.70 -1.68 3.51
N PHE A 64 -21.17 -2.11 2.37
CA PHE A 64 -21.88 -2.12 1.10
C PHE A 64 -22.50 -3.46 0.73
N LYS A 65 -22.11 -4.55 1.41
CA LYS A 65 -22.65 -5.92 1.22
C LYS A 65 -22.66 -6.31 -0.27
N ASP A 66 -23.81 -6.74 -0.79
CA ASP A 66 -23.97 -7.14 -2.18
C ASP A 66 -24.22 -5.91 -3.07
N GLY A 67 -23.32 -5.66 -4.04
CA GLY A 67 -23.55 -4.70 -5.11
C GLY A 67 -22.40 -3.71 -5.39
N TRP A 68 -21.41 -3.60 -4.52
CA TRP A 68 -20.26 -2.71 -4.75
C TRP A 68 -19.19 -3.33 -5.67
N ARG A 69 -19.09 -4.67 -5.67
CA ARG A 69 -18.26 -5.40 -6.62
C ARG A 69 -18.94 -5.43 -7.97
N THR A 70 -18.41 -4.71 -8.94
CA THR A 70 -18.70 -4.97 -10.35
C THR A 70 -18.06 -6.30 -10.71
N THR A 71 -18.85 -7.37 -10.74
CA THR A 71 -18.45 -8.63 -11.37
C THR A 71 -18.18 -8.33 -12.84
N SER A 72 -16.91 -8.11 -13.17
CA SER A 72 -16.49 -8.11 -14.57
C SER A 72 -16.69 -9.54 -15.06
N THR A 73 -17.73 -9.71 -15.88
CA THR A 73 -18.04 -10.97 -16.58
C THR A 73 -17.08 -11.14 -17.75
#